data_AF-A0AAW6VA69-F1
#
_entry.id   AF-A0AAW6VA69-F1
#
_cell.length_a   1.000
_cell.length_b   1.000
_cell.length_c   1.000
_cell.angle_alpha   90.00
_cell.angle_beta   90.00
_cell.angle_gamma   90.00
#
_symmetry.space_group_name_H-M   'P 1'
#
loop_
_entity.id
_entity.type
_entity.pdbx_description
1 polymer ?
#
loop_
_entity_poly.entity_id
_entity_poly.type
_entity_poly.pdbx_seq_one_letter_code
_entity_poly.pdbx_strand_id
1 'polypeptide(L)' 'THDSLMDASQFIHTIEKRQGMKVACLEEIGYRNQWLSAEGVATQAERLKKTEYGAYLKRLLNER' A
#
# COMPACT_ATOMS: atom_id res chain seq x y z
N THR A 1 -22.09 11.46 7.88
CA THR A 1 -23.03 11.82 6.78
C THR A 1 -22.33 11.61 5.46
N HIS A 2 -23.07 11.61 4.33
CA HIS A 2 -22.52 11.35 3.00
C HIS A 2 -21.35 12.29 2.65
N ASP A 3 -21.45 13.55 3.05
CA ASP A 3 -20.41 14.57 2.85
C ASP A 3 -19.12 14.27 3.61
N SER A 4 -19.22 13.83 4.87
CA SER A 4 -18.03 13.48 5.67
C SER A 4 -17.22 12.33 5.07
N LEU A 5 -17.88 11.41 4.35
CA LEU A 5 -17.23 10.29 3.69
C LEU A 5 -16.50 10.73 2.41
N MET A 6 -17.07 11.71 1.71
CA MET A 6 -16.48 12.32 0.51
C MET A 6 -15.23 13.15 0.89
N ASP A 7 -15.33 13.97 1.93
CA ASP A 7 -14.21 14.77 2.45
C ASP A 7 -13.07 13.88 2.98
N ALA A 8 -13.40 12.81 3.71
CA ALA A 8 -12.39 11.84 4.18
C ALA A 8 -11.68 11.16 3.00
N SER A 9 -12.41 10.81 1.94
CA SER A 9 -11.82 10.19 0.75
C SER A 9 -10.88 11.15 0.02
N GLN A 10 -11.24 12.43 -0.10
CA GLN A 10 -10.39 13.47 -0.68
C GLN A 10 -9.14 13.76 0.16
N PHE A 11 -9.28 13.77 1.49
CA PHE A 11 -8.17 13.98 2.41
C PHE A 11 -7.15 12.84 2.30
N ILE A 12 -7.61 11.58 2.34
CA ILE A 12 -6.75 10.40 2.17
C ILE A 12 -6.07 10.43 0.79
N HIS A 13 -6.82 10.69 -0.29
CA HIS A 13 -6.25 10.77 -1.64
C HIS A 13 -5.13 11.82 -1.76
N THR A 14 -5.29 12.97 -1.10
CA THR A 14 -4.30 14.06 -1.13
C THR A 14 -3.04 13.71 -0.32
N ILE A 15 -3.21 13.07 0.84
CA ILE A 15 -2.08 12.62 1.68
C ILE A 15 -1.28 11.52 0.96
N GLU A 16 -1.95 10.51 0.41
CA GLU A 16 -1.30 9.39 -0.30
C GLU A 16 -0.48 9.89 -1.48
N LYS A 17 -1.04 10.82 -2.27
CA LYS A 17 -0.39 11.35 -3.46
C LYS A 17 0.81 12.25 -3.15
N ARG A 18 0.82 12.91 -1.98
CA ARG A 18 1.90 13.81 -1.57
C ARG A 18 3.02 13.11 -0.81
N GLN A 19 2.71 12.09 -0.01
CA GLN A 19 3.71 11.33 0.75
C GLN A 19 4.21 10.08 0.02
N GLY A 20 3.52 9.64 -1.04
CA GLY A 20 3.89 8.45 -1.80
C GLY A 20 3.74 7.14 -1.02
N MET A 21 2.94 7.17 0.07
CA MET A 21 2.66 6.03 0.94
C MET A 21 1.17 5.67 0.82
N LYS A 22 0.86 4.39 0.74
CA LYS A 22 -0.52 3.87 0.76
C LYS A 22 -0.96 3.71 2.21
N VAL A 23 -2.09 4.31 2.59
CA VAL A 23 -2.64 4.14 3.94
C VAL A 23 -3.31 2.75 4.02
N ALA A 24 -3.01 1.99 5.08
CA ALA A 24 -3.55 0.65 5.35
C ALA A 24 -3.08 -0.49 4.42
N CYS A 25 -1.82 -0.47 3.97
CA CYS A 25 -1.19 -1.61 3.30
C CYS A 25 -0.94 -2.76 4.30
N LEU A 26 -1.86 -3.73 4.36
CA LEU A 26 -1.78 -4.86 5.31
C LEU A 26 -0.55 -5.75 5.04
N GLU A 27 -0.15 -5.87 3.79
CA GLU A 27 1.03 -6.60 3.36
C GLU A 27 2.32 -5.93 3.85
N GLU A 28 2.36 -4.59 3.90
CA GLU A 28 3.48 -3.86 4.48
C GLU A 28 3.56 -4.08 5.99
N ILE A 29 2.44 -3.97 6.68
CA ILE A 29 2.36 -4.20 8.13
C ILE A 29 2.79 -5.64 8.45
N GLY A 30 2.28 -6.61 7.71
CA GLY A 30 2.63 -8.02 7.88
C GLY A 30 4.10 -8.31 7.54
N TYR A 31 4.67 -7.67 6.53
CA TYR A 31 6.09 -7.81 6.20
C TYR A 31 6.99 -7.21 7.27
N ARG A 32 6.71 -5.98 7.72
CA ARG A 32 7.48 -5.29 8.78
C ARG A 32 7.37 -6.01 10.13
N ASN A 33 6.22 -6.60 10.44
CA ASN A 33 6.01 -7.41 11.65
C ASN A 33 6.46 -8.87 11.51
N GLN A 34 7.09 -9.26 10.39
CA GLN A 34 7.54 -10.62 10.11
C GLN A 34 6.42 -11.69 10.09
N TRP A 35 5.16 -11.27 9.93
CA TRP A 35 4.01 -12.18 9.75
C TRP A 35 3.95 -12.74 8.33
N LEU A 36 4.49 -11.98 7.36
CA LEU A 36 4.57 -12.36 5.95
C LEU A 36 6.03 -12.47 5.53
N SER A 37 6.35 -13.52 4.77
CA SER A 37 7.67 -13.66 4.14
C SER A 37 7.81 -12.73 2.93
N ALA A 38 9.04 -12.35 2.61
CA ALA A 38 9.35 -11.57 1.41
C ALA A 38 8.80 -12.23 0.13
N GLU A 39 8.84 -13.56 0.05
CA GLU A 39 8.28 -14.33 -1.08
C GLU A 39 6.75 -14.23 -1.17
N GLY A 40 6.06 -14.25 -0.03
CA GLY A 40 4.61 -14.08 0.02
C GLY A 40 4.19 -12.70 -0.51
N VAL A 41 4.90 -11.67 -0.07
CA VAL A 41 4.67 -10.29 -0.56
C VAL A 41 5.07 -10.15 -2.02
N ALA A 42 6.18 -10.75 -2.47
CA ALA A 42 6.61 -10.71 -3.88
C ALA A 42 5.59 -11.36 -4.81
N THR A 43 4.98 -12.47 -4.37
CA THR A 43 3.92 -13.15 -5.12
C THR A 43 2.70 -12.26 -5.29
N GLN A 44 2.28 -11.55 -4.24
CA GLN A 44 1.18 -10.59 -4.33
C GLN A 44 1.53 -9.37 -5.18
N ALA A 45 2.75 -8.85 -5.01
CA ALA A 45 3.27 -7.76 -5.82
C ALA A 45 3.27 -8.11 -7.32
N GLU A 46 3.53 -9.36 -7.69
CA GLU A 46 3.44 -9.78 -9.09
C GLU A 46 2.02 -9.98 -9.61
N ARG A 47 1.09 -10.49 -8.80
CA ARG A 47 -0.33 -10.53 -9.19
C ARG A 47 -0.86 -9.13 -9.46
N LEU A 48 -0.44 -8.17 -8.65
CA LEU A 48 -0.92 -6.79 -8.68
C LEU A 48 0.02 -5.85 -9.47
N LYS A 49 0.98 -6.37 -10.23
CA LYS A 49 2.03 -5.58 -10.90
C LYS A 49 1.54 -4.49 -11.84
N LYS A 50 0.31 -4.62 -12.36
CA LYS A 50 -0.32 -3.63 -13.26
C LYS A 50 -0.99 -2.48 -12.50
N THR A 51 -0.99 -2.53 -11.17
CA THR A 51 -1.60 -1.52 -10.31
C THR A 51 -0.51 -0.73 -9.60
N GLU A 52 -0.83 0.49 -9.18
CA GLU A 52 0.05 1.29 -8.31
C GLU A 52 0.38 0.57 -6.99
N TYR A 53 -0.52 -0.29 -6.52
CA TYR A 53 -0.32 -1.09 -5.30
C TYR A 53 0.77 -2.15 -5.49
N GLY A 54 0.75 -2.89 -6.59
CA GLY A 54 1.83 -3.86 -6.89
C GLY A 54 3.18 -3.17 -7.10
N ALA A 55 3.19 -1.98 -7.71
CA ALA A 55 4.39 -1.17 -7.82
C ALA A 55 4.92 -0.73 -6.44
N TYR A 56 4.02 -0.35 -5.52
CA TYR A 56 4.36 -0.01 -4.13
C TYR A 56 4.97 -1.20 -3.39
N LEU A 57 4.34 -2.38 -3.44
CA LEU A 57 4.84 -3.59 -2.79
C LEU A 57 6.23 -4.01 -3.31
N LYS A 58 6.48 -3.87 -4.62
CA LYS A 58 7.82 -4.11 -5.19
C LYS A 58 8.85 -3.12 -4.65
N ARG A 59 8.47 -1.86 -4.48
CA ARG A 59 9.35 -0.83 -3.91
C ARG A 59 9.67 -1.11 -2.45
N LEU A 60 8.67 -1.52 -1.67
CA LEU A 60 8.82 -1.93 -0.27
C LEU A 60 9.82 -3.08 -0.11
N LEU A 61 9.79 -4.07 -1.02
CA LEU A 61 10.76 -5.19 -0.99
C LEU A 61 12.17 -4.78 -1.42
N ASN A 62 12.33 -3.67 -2.15
CA ASN A 62 13.61 -3.14 -2.63
C ASN A 62 14.22 -2.07 -1.70
N GLU A 63 13.43 -1.43 -0.82
CA GLU A 63 13.93 -0.55 0.23
C GLU A 63 14.59 -1.40 1.34
N ARG A 64 15.94 -1.37 1.39
CA ARG A 64 16.76 -1.98 2.44
C ARG A 64 17.10 -0.95 3.51
#